data_AF-A0A6C0ICF8-F1
#
_entry.id   AF-A0A6C0ICF8-F1
#
_cell.length_a   1.000
_cell.length_b   1.000
_cell.length_c   1.000
_cell.angle_alpha   90.00
_cell.angle_beta   90.00
_cell.angle_gamma   90.00
#
_symmetry.space_group_name_H-M   'P 1'
#
loop_
_entity.id
_entity.type
_entity.pdbx_description
1 polymer ?
#
loop_
_entity_poly.entity_id
_entity_poly.type
_entity_poly.pdbx_seq_one_letter_code
_entity_poly.pdbx_strand_id
1 'polypeptide(L)'
;MSTRSCPYANILGTPGQGVHAKRIMGLSLNDILLTILAAALTSYFAQINFWVSLTAWFVAGEVLHYLFGTNTAFLRMIGLTPKCQ
;
A
#
# COMPACT_ATOMS: atom_id res chain seq x y z
N MET A 1 26.98 -5.93 1.98
CA MET A 1 25.55 -6.08 2.31
C MET A 1 24.93 -6.99 1.25
N SER A 2 24.44 -8.18 1.60
CA SER A 2 23.68 -9.00 0.65
C SER A 2 22.45 -8.21 0.21
N THR A 3 22.46 -7.74 -1.03
CA THR A 3 21.27 -7.21 -1.69
C THR A 3 20.32 -8.37 -1.90
N ARG A 4 19.42 -8.61 -0.93
CA ARG A 4 18.23 -9.43 -1.21
C ARG A 4 17.49 -8.68 -2.32
N SER A 5 17.13 -9.36 -3.40
CA SER A 5 16.30 -8.78 -4.46
C SER A 5 14.84 -8.83 -4.02
N CYS A 6 14.04 -7.81 -4.37
CA CYS A 6 12.59 -7.86 -4.21
C CYS A 6 11.92 -8.13 -5.59
N PRO A 7 11.80 -9.38 -6.05
CA PRO A 7 11.27 -9.66 -7.39
C PRO A 7 9.80 -9.21 -7.56
N TYR A 8 9.07 -9.03 -6.46
CA TYR A 8 7.65 -8.69 -6.45
C TYR A 8 7.37 -7.21 -6.16
N ALA A 9 8.38 -6.37 -5.94
CA ALA A 9 8.18 -4.97 -5.54
C ALA A 9 7.35 -4.14 -6.54
N ASN A 10 7.36 -4.55 -7.81
CA ASN A 10 6.65 -3.89 -8.90
C ASN A 10 5.54 -4.77 -9.52
N ILE A 11 5.14 -5.88 -8.88
CA ILE A 11 4.14 -6.81 -9.46
C ILE A 11 2.78 -6.14 -9.68
N LEU A 12 2.43 -5.15 -8.84
CA LEU A 12 1.22 -4.35 -8.97
C LEU A 12 1.45 -3.03 -9.73
N GLY A 13 2.67 -2.80 -10.20
CA GLY A 13 3.11 -1.58 -10.89
C GLY A 13 4.30 -0.91 -10.21
N THR A 14 4.99 -0.07 -10.96
CA THR A 14 6.19 0.65 -10.48
C THR A 14 5.81 1.95 -9.77
N PRO A 15 6.28 2.23 -8.54
CA PRO A 15 6.02 3.48 -7.85
C PRO A 15 6.41 4.71 -8.69
N GLY A 16 5.50 5.68 -8.81
CA GLY A 16 5.72 6.91 -9.57
C GLY A 16 5.54 6.77 -11.08
N GLN A 17 5.15 5.59 -11.58
CA GLN A 17 4.89 5.35 -13.01
C GLN A 17 3.51 4.71 -13.20
N GLY A 18 2.96 4.84 -14.41
CA GLY A 18 1.67 4.21 -14.79
C GLY A 18 0.56 4.48 -13.78
N VAL A 19 -0.04 3.40 -13.26
CA VAL A 19 -1.15 3.47 -12.29
C VAL A 19 -0.74 4.04 -10.92
N HIS A 20 0.56 4.19 -10.61
CA HIS A 20 1.06 4.82 -9.38
C HIS A 20 1.67 6.21 -9.60
N ALA A 21 1.49 6.80 -10.79
CA ALA A 21 2.08 8.08 -11.17
C ALA A 21 1.46 9.28 -10.45
N LYS A 22 0.13 9.28 -10.27
CA LYS A 22 -0.57 10.38 -9.58
C LYS A 22 -0.45 10.18 -8.06
N ARG A 23 0.11 11.17 -7.37
CA ARG A 23 0.43 11.07 -5.94
C ARG A 23 -0.09 12.27 -5.15
N ILE A 24 -0.44 12.04 -3.89
CA ILE A 24 -0.81 13.05 -2.90
C ILE A 24 0.04 12.80 -1.66
N MET A 25 0.78 13.81 -1.19
CA MET A 25 1.70 13.68 -0.04
C MET A 25 2.69 12.50 -0.16
N GLY A 26 3.06 12.16 -1.40
CA GLY A 26 3.94 11.03 -1.68
C GLY A 26 3.27 9.66 -1.64
N LEU A 27 1.98 9.55 -1.32
CA LEU A 27 1.16 8.33 -1.45
C LEU A 27 0.53 8.27 -2.84
N SER A 28 0.37 7.07 -3.41
CA SER A 28 -0.32 6.87 -4.69
C SER A 28 -1.80 7.19 -4.52
N LEU A 29 -2.37 8.03 -5.40
CA LEU A 29 -3.79 8.35 -5.38
C LEU A 29 -4.64 7.10 -5.61
N ASN A 30 -4.19 6.21 -6.49
CA ASN A 30 -4.94 5.01 -6.82
C ASN A 30 -4.98 4.04 -5.63
N ASP A 31 -3.91 3.94 -4.83
CA ASP A 31 -3.88 3.12 -3.61
C ASP A 31 -4.89 3.66 -2.59
N ILE A 32 -4.96 4.99 -2.44
CA ILE A 32 -5.95 5.65 -1.56
C ILE A 32 -7.37 5.33 -2.02
N LEU A 33 -7.68 5.52 -3.31
CA LEU A 33 -9.01 5.29 -3.85
C LEU A 33 -9.42 3.81 -3.75
N LEU A 34 -8.52 2.90 -4.09
CA LEU A 34 -8.76 1.46 -4.00
C LEU A 34 -8.94 1.01 -2.54
N THR A 35 -8.15 1.56 -1.60
CA THR A 35 -8.31 1.26 -0.17
C THR A 35 -9.66 1.75 0.35
N ILE A 36 -10.10 2.96 -0.02
CA ILE A 36 -11.42 3.48 0.35
C ILE A 36 -12.53 2.62 -0.26
N LEU A 37 -12.41 2.23 -1.53
CA LEU A 37 -13.38 1.39 -2.21
C LEU A 37 -13.47 -0.01 -1.57
N ALA A 38 -12.34 -0.65 -1.30
CA ALA A 38 -12.28 -1.94 -0.63
C ALA A 38 -12.90 -1.87 0.78
N ALA A 39 -12.60 -0.81 1.52
CA ALA A 39 -13.16 -0.56 2.84
C ALA A 39 -14.69 -0.35 2.80
N ALA A 40 -15.19 0.42 1.82
CA ALA A 40 -16.63 0.65 1.64
C ALA A 40 -17.37 -0.64 1.29
N LEU A 41 -16.86 -1.43 0.33
CA LEU A 41 -17.46 -2.70 -0.07
C LEU A 41 -17.47 -3.70 1.09
N THR A 42 -16.34 -3.87 1.78
CA THR A 42 -16.27 -4.80 2.92
C THR A 42 -17.09 -4.34 4.11
N SER A 43 -17.15 -3.03 4.38
CA SER A 43 -18.04 -2.45 5.39
C SER A 43 -19.51 -2.75 5.07
N TYR A 44 -19.91 -2.58 3.81
CA TYR A 44 -21.26 -2.86 3.35
C TYR A 44 -21.61 -4.35 3.44
N PHE A 45 -20.77 -5.26 2.93
CA PHE A 45 -21.09 -6.69 2.91
C PHE A 45 -20.95 -7.37 4.28
N ALA A 46 -19.95 -6.99 5.08
CA ALA A 46 -19.72 -7.58 6.40
C ALA A 46 -20.43 -6.84 7.53
N GLN A 47 -21.15 -5.74 7.22
CA GLN A 47 -21.86 -4.90 8.20
C GLN A 47 -20.95 -4.40 9.34
N ILE A 48 -19.68 -4.16 9.03
CA ILE A 48 -18.68 -3.63 9.97
C ILE A 48 -18.57 -2.11 9.84
N ASN A 49 -18.16 -1.43 10.91
CA ASN A 49 -17.92 0.01 10.88
C ASN A 49 -16.91 0.39 9.77
N PHE A 50 -17.26 1.38 8.94
CA PHE A 50 -16.43 1.81 7.81
C PHE A 50 -15.01 2.20 8.23
N TRP A 51 -14.86 2.93 9.35
CA TRP A 51 -13.54 3.37 9.83
C TRP A 51 -12.67 2.19 10.27
N VAL A 52 -13.28 1.19 10.93
CA VAL A 52 -12.58 -0.05 11.29
C VAL A 52 -12.12 -0.79 10.03
N SER A 53 -13.00 -0.90 9.03
CA SER A 53 -12.68 -1.52 7.75
C SER A 53 -11.56 -0.78 7.01
N LEU A 54 -11.63 0.55 6.97
CA LEU A 54 -10.65 1.40 6.32
C LEU A 54 -9.27 1.26 6.96
N THR A 55 -9.19 1.30 8.30
CA THR A 55 -7.93 1.09 9.01
C THR A 55 -7.38 -0.31 8.75
N ALA A 56 -8.23 -1.34 8.74
CA ALA A 56 -7.79 -2.71 8.46
C ALA A 56 -7.21 -2.85 7.05
N TRP A 57 -7.88 -2.33 6.02
CA TRP A 57 -7.38 -2.36 4.64
C TRP A 57 -6.11 -1.54 4.44
N PHE A 58 -6.02 -0.36 5.06
CA PHE A 58 -4.82 0.47 4.98
C PHE A 58 -3.61 -0.27 5.58
N VAL A 59 -3.77 -0.84 6.78
CA VAL A 59 -2.70 -1.61 7.43
C VAL A 59 -2.33 -2.85 6.60
N ALA A 60 -3.33 -3.60 6.11
CA ALA A 60 -3.08 -4.77 5.28
C ALA A 60 -2.33 -4.43 3.98
N GLY A 61 -2.69 -3.32 3.33
CA GLY A 61 -2.01 -2.81 2.14
C GLY A 61 -0.54 -2.46 2.41
N GLU A 62 -0.24 -1.72 3.48
CA GLU A 62 1.14 -1.38 3.84
C GLU A 62 1.96 -2.61 4.26
N VAL A 63 1.34 -3.60 4.91
CA VAL A 63 1.99 -4.90 5.18
C VAL A 63 2.34 -5.61 3.87
N LEU A 64 1.42 -5.68 2.91
CA LEU A 64 1.68 -6.25 1.59
C LEU A 64 2.82 -5.53 0.86
N HIS A 65 2.82 -4.19 0.88
CA HIS A 65 3.91 -3.39 0.31
C HIS A 65 5.25 -3.72 0.96
N TYR A 66 5.30 -3.83 2.29
CA TYR A 66 6.53 -4.20 3.00
C TYR A 66 7.01 -5.61 2.62
N LEU A 67 6.10 -6.58 2.53
CA LEU A 67 6.42 -7.97 2.17
C LEU A 67 6.91 -8.11 0.73
N PHE A 68 6.32 -7.38 -0.21
CA PHE A 68 6.77 -7.36 -1.60
C PHE A 68 8.02 -6.50 -1.82
N GLY A 69 8.37 -5.67 -0.84
CA GLY A 69 9.52 -4.78 -0.91
C GLY A 69 9.25 -3.46 -1.62
N THR A 70 7.98 -3.09 -1.79
CA THR A 70 7.55 -1.81 -2.33
C THR A 70 7.75 -0.72 -1.28
N ASN A 71 8.63 0.24 -1.56
CA ASN A 71 8.93 1.32 -0.62
C ASN A 71 7.91 2.48 -0.72
N THR A 72 6.84 2.44 0.09
CA THR A 72 5.79 3.47 0.15
C THR A 72 6.23 4.72 0.94
N ALA A 73 5.52 5.83 0.79
CA ALA A 73 5.79 7.03 1.61
C ALA A 73 5.47 6.80 3.09
N PHE A 74 4.45 6.00 3.40
CA PHE A 74 4.08 5.69 4.78
C PHE A 74 5.14 4.84 5.47
N LEU A 75 5.63 3.77 4.82
CA LEU A 75 6.72 2.94 5.36
C LEU A 75 7.98 3.76 5.64
N ARG A 76 8.33 4.71 4.77
CA ARG A 76 9.43 5.66 5.01
C ARG A 76 9.17 6.55 6.22
N MET A 77 7.95 7.07 6.36
CA MET A 77 7.55 7.95 7.46
C MET A 77 7.71 7.27 8.82
N ILE A 78 7.38 5.98 8.92
CA ILE A 78 7.48 5.21 10.16
C ILE A 78 8.83 4.47 10.33
N GLY A 79 9.78 4.66 9.41
CA GLY A 79 11.11 4.05 9.48
C GLY A 79 11.17 2.55 9.15
N LEU A 80 10.10 1.97 8.59
CA LEU A 80 10.04 0.55 8.20
C LEU A 80 10.33 0.38 6.71
N THR A 81 11.52 0.76 6.27
CA THR A 81 11.92 0.58 4.87
C THR A 81 12.24 -0.89 4.57
N PRO A 82 11.75 -1.44 3.44
CA PRO A 82 12.17 -2.77 3.01
C PRO A 82 13.68 -2.85 2.80
N LYS A 83 14.29 -3.96 3.23
CA LYS A 83 15.76 -4.17 3.15
C LYS A 83 16.23 -4.69 1.78
N CYS A 84 15.34 -4.81 0.81
CA CYS A 84 15.62 -5.23 -0.54
C CYS A 84 15.28 -4.09 -1.52
N GLN A 85 15.94 -4.07 -2.69
CA GLN A 85 15.65 -3.18 -3.82
C GLN A 85 15.72 -3.99 -5.11
#